data_AF-A0A356UHA3-F1
#
_entry.id   AF-A0A356UHA3-F1
#
_cell.length_a   1.000
_cell.length_b   1.000
_cell.length_c   1.000
_cell.angle_alpha   90.00
_cell.angle_beta   90.00
_cell.angle_gamma   90.00
#
_symmetry.space_group_name_H-M   'P 1'
#
loop_
_entity.id
_entity.type
_entity.pdbx_description
1 polymer ?
#
loop_
_entity_poly.entity_id
_entity_poly.type
_entity_poly.pdbx_seq_one_letter_code
_entity_poly.pdbx_strand_id
1 'polypeptide(L)'
;MGLGKILFKTTLVLFFALLISSLAFWTGPNPAQAQEITGQDGAQALDGWWDRLANLEPGETAEFTSYMDRVISSLWNQSTNSGPVLSVNEQAYLKDKFALNYDGMQLLTVFQDYIQTHSCQACQGKTGYEGFLAAINPAPRDYDYLAYLYAKIRDSLPLGFKTELESTWGFSESEQLEFFLQLTSLKFSTLEPAELWPKIENVCQQYLHSKSKISSATLIKIGFTPENLTEIINLFSPAEKVKLGNILKKMGNFHPPATINGLVYLEESSDHSGTQVKVSQGESVVSVVYTVYEGSFSIPGLTAGTYNLVYRHPGWKKATQPVEVAAGEIKELPPVTLVLGDLNDDGYINVADLLWVADKIGLRPGMAGWPAAQIADVNKDSYINVLDLIRVAKNIGS
;
A
#
# COMPACT_ATOMS: atom_id res chain seq x y z
N MET A 1 16.09 -8.73 17.44
CA MET A 1 16.16 -9.26 16.06
C MET A 1 14.77 -9.18 15.47
N GLY A 2 14.46 -8.28 14.53
CA GLY A 2 15.25 -7.14 14.08
C GLY A 2 14.45 -6.25 13.11
N LEU A 3 14.59 -4.93 13.25
CA LEU A 3 14.56 -3.95 12.15
C LEU A 3 13.37 -4.02 11.14
N GLY A 4 12.17 -3.55 11.51
CA GLY A 4 11.05 -3.27 10.57
C GLY A 4 10.68 -1.79 10.55
N LYS A 5 11.16 -1.06 9.52
CA LYS A 5 11.74 0.29 9.71
C LYS A 5 12.11 0.85 8.26
N ILE A 6 11.61 2.03 7.81
CA ILE A 6 11.49 2.84 6.49
C ILE A 6 10.33 2.71 5.44
N LEU A 7 9.24 3.52 5.59
CA LEU A 7 8.71 4.44 4.55
C LEU A 7 8.32 5.81 5.11
N PHE A 8 9.30 6.72 5.16
CA PHE A 8 9.16 8.18 5.37
C PHE A 8 10.54 8.84 5.43
N LYS A 9 11.49 8.25 6.20
CA LYS A 9 12.89 8.71 6.21
C LYS A 9 13.65 8.54 4.92
N THR A 10 13.06 7.87 3.93
CA THR A 10 13.59 7.96 2.58
C THR A 10 12.56 7.79 1.49
N THR A 11 11.27 7.44 1.66
CA THR A 11 10.33 7.93 0.63
C THR A 11 10.33 9.44 0.63
N LEU A 12 10.43 10.16 1.77
CA LEU A 12 10.47 11.62 1.74
C LEU A 12 11.86 12.23 1.55
N VAL A 13 12.91 11.58 2.08
CA VAL A 13 14.29 12.01 1.87
C VAL A 13 14.84 11.47 0.54
N LEU A 14 14.14 10.60 -0.19
CA LEU A 14 14.33 10.34 -1.63
C LEU A 14 13.24 11.04 -2.47
N PHE A 15 12.10 11.45 -1.90
CA PHE A 15 11.16 12.37 -2.56
C PHE A 15 11.88 13.69 -2.78
N PHE A 16 12.44 14.25 -1.71
CA PHE A 16 13.41 15.32 -1.81
C PHE A 16 14.71 14.79 -2.39
N ALA A 17 15.50 13.87 -1.81
CA ALA A 17 16.81 13.54 -2.43
C ALA A 17 16.82 12.88 -3.82
N LEU A 18 15.66 12.64 -4.46
CA LEU A 18 15.57 12.51 -5.92
C LEU A 18 14.76 13.56 -6.67
N LEU A 19 13.98 14.45 -6.05
CA LEU A 19 13.87 15.84 -6.56
C LEU A 19 15.25 16.54 -6.54
N ILE A 20 16.21 16.08 -5.72
CA ILE A 20 17.60 16.59 -5.65
C ILE A 20 18.46 15.93 -6.76
N SER A 21 17.89 15.03 -7.58
CA SER A 21 18.70 14.15 -8.41
C SER A 21 18.14 13.88 -9.80
N SER A 22 16.81 13.91 -9.98
CA SER A 22 16.13 13.93 -11.27
C SER A 22 16.32 15.25 -12.02
N LEU A 23 17.38 15.99 -11.66
CA LEU A 23 17.44 17.44 -11.72
C LEU A 23 18.92 17.96 -11.79
N ALA A 24 19.56 17.84 -12.97
CA ALA A 24 20.48 18.80 -13.64
C ALA A 24 21.72 18.23 -14.37
N PHE A 25 22.00 18.77 -15.59
CA PHE A 25 23.29 19.35 -16.08
C PHE A 25 23.08 19.95 -17.51
N TRP A 26 23.83 20.90 -18.10
CA TRP A 26 25.01 21.72 -17.71
C TRP A 26 25.12 23.02 -18.55
N THR A 27 25.51 24.18 -17.98
CA THR A 27 25.85 25.40 -18.76
C THR A 27 27.31 25.42 -19.23
N GLY A 28 27.63 24.62 -20.25
CA GLY A 28 28.95 24.65 -20.91
C GLY A 28 29.01 23.82 -22.20
N PRO A 29 30.02 24.03 -23.06
CA PRO A 29 30.00 23.50 -24.42
C PRO A 29 30.73 22.14 -24.55
N ASN A 30 29.97 21.06 -24.69
CA ASN A 30 29.97 20.18 -25.87
C ASN A 30 29.41 18.76 -25.52
N PRO A 31 28.21 18.39 -26.00
CA PRO A 31 27.60 17.11 -25.69
C PRO A 31 28.00 16.00 -26.68
N ALA A 32 28.10 14.77 -26.19
CA ALA A 32 28.08 13.57 -27.02
C ALA A 32 27.07 12.55 -26.46
N GLN A 33 25.78 12.84 -26.67
CA GLN A 33 24.66 11.88 -26.68
C GLN A 33 24.06 11.43 -25.33
N ALA A 34 24.11 12.28 -24.29
CA ALA A 34 23.02 12.31 -23.31
C ALA A 34 22.02 13.40 -23.73
N GLN A 35 20.73 13.05 -23.82
CA GLN A 35 19.67 13.99 -24.18
C GLN A 35 19.17 14.67 -22.90
N GLU A 36 19.43 15.97 -22.75
CA GLU A 36 19.11 16.75 -21.55
C GLU A 36 17.61 16.74 -21.25
N ILE A 37 17.23 16.56 -19.97
CA ILE A 37 15.84 16.73 -19.53
C ILE A 37 15.61 18.24 -19.37
N THR A 38 14.83 18.83 -20.29
CA THR A 38 14.45 20.23 -20.16
C THR A 38 13.50 20.41 -18.98
N GLY A 39 13.31 21.65 -18.52
CA GLY A 39 12.30 21.94 -17.48
C GLY A 39 10.90 21.47 -17.89
N GLN A 40 10.60 21.47 -19.19
CA GLN A 40 9.32 21.02 -19.74
C GLN A 40 9.21 19.49 -19.74
N ASP A 41 10.25 18.76 -20.15
CA ASP A 41 10.27 17.28 -20.12
C ASP A 41 10.09 16.78 -18.68
N GLY A 42 10.77 17.43 -17.73
CA GLY A 42 10.66 17.12 -16.31
C GLY A 42 9.29 17.43 -15.69
N ALA A 43 8.71 18.57 -16.06
CA ALA A 43 7.35 18.92 -15.66
C ALA A 43 6.31 17.91 -16.20
N GLN A 44 6.47 17.44 -17.44
CA GLN A 44 5.62 16.43 -18.07
C GLN A 44 5.80 15.02 -17.49
N ALA A 45 7.05 14.61 -17.22
CA ALA A 45 7.33 13.33 -16.57
C ALA A 45 6.65 13.22 -15.19
N LEU A 46 6.43 14.36 -14.51
CA LEU A 46 5.72 14.45 -13.24
C LEU A 46 4.19 14.50 -13.37
N ASP A 47 3.60 14.39 -14.56
CA ASP A 47 2.15 14.50 -14.79
C ASP A 47 1.30 13.61 -13.87
N GLY A 48 1.64 12.33 -13.76
CA GLY A 48 0.92 11.40 -12.88
C GLY A 48 1.10 11.66 -11.39
N TRP A 49 2.05 12.53 -10.99
CA TRP A 49 2.19 13.06 -9.64
C TRP A 49 1.38 14.35 -9.46
N TRP A 50 1.38 15.23 -10.45
CA TRP A 50 0.54 16.42 -10.51
C TRP A 50 -0.95 16.08 -10.42
N ASP A 51 -1.42 15.07 -11.15
CA ASP A 51 -2.80 14.56 -11.06
C ASP A 51 -3.17 14.11 -9.64
N ARG A 52 -2.22 13.52 -8.91
CA ARG A 52 -2.43 13.06 -7.52
C ARG A 52 -2.51 14.22 -6.54
N LEU A 53 -1.66 15.24 -6.71
CA LEU A 53 -1.69 16.46 -5.88
C LEU A 53 -2.90 17.35 -6.18
N ALA A 54 -3.39 17.38 -7.42
CA ALA A 54 -4.57 18.17 -7.82
C ALA A 54 -5.87 17.74 -7.10
N ASN A 55 -5.90 16.58 -6.44
CA ASN A 55 -7.00 16.10 -5.60
C ASN A 55 -7.02 16.71 -4.18
N LEU A 56 -6.04 17.55 -3.82
CA LEU A 56 -5.93 18.21 -2.52
C LEU A 56 -6.53 19.61 -2.52
N GLU A 57 -7.07 20.02 -1.37
CA GLU A 57 -7.44 21.42 -1.13
C GLU A 57 -6.20 22.29 -0.83
N PRO A 58 -6.25 23.63 -0.99
CA PRO A 58 -5.12 24.51 -0.69
C PRO A 58 -4.62 24.37 0.76
N GLY A 59 -5.53 24.19 1.72
CA GLY A 59 -5.19 23.97 3.13
C GLY A 59 -4.56 22.59 3.40
N GLU A 60 -4.98 21.55 2.69
CA GLU A 60 -4.39 20.21 2.78
C GLU A 60 -3.00 20.17 2.14
N THR A 61 -2.81 20.91 1.05
CA THR A 61 -1.50 21.07 0.39
C THR A 61 -0.54 21.83 1.31
N ALA A 62 -1.01 22.87 1.99
CA ALA A 62 -0.23 23.58 3.00
C ALA A 62 0.12 22.69 4.21
N GLU A 63 -0.83 21.90 4.72
CA GLU A 63 -0.60 20.98 5.83
C GLU A 63 0.37 19.85 5.44
N PHE A 64 0.22 19.28 4.24
CA PHE A 64 1.18 18.32 3.68
C PHE A 64 2.58 18.93 3.60
N THR A 65 2.71 20.12 3.00
CA THR A 65 3.98 20.84 2.88
C THR A 65 4.62 21.08 4.26
N SER A 66 3.84 21.46 5.27
CA SER A 66 4.30 21.61 6.66
C SER A 66 4.79 20.29 7.29
N TYR A 67 4.11 19.17 7.01
CA TYR A 67 4.59 17.85 7.39
C TYR A 67 5.92 17.48 6.71
N MET A 68 6.15 17.92 5.46
CA MET A 68 7.43 17.73 4.77
C MET A 68 8.54 18.57 5.41
N ASP A 69 8.23 19.82 5.77
CA ASP A 69 9.18 20.75 6.41
C ASP A 69 9.69 20.17 7.73
N ARG A 70 8.76 19.74 8.58
CA ARG A 70 9.09 19.14 9.88
C ARG A 70 9.95 17.89 9.74
N VAL A 71 9.70 17.09 8.70
CA VAL A 71 10.52 15.92 8.35
C VAL A 71 11.93 16.34 7.98
N ILE A 72 12.10 17.23 6.99
CA ILE A 72 13.42 17.69 6.51
C ILE A 72 14.21 18.34 7.65
N SER A 73 13.56 19.21 8.43
CA SER A 73 14.14 19.86 9.61
C SER A 73 14.59 18.87 10.66
N SER A 74 13.77 17.85 10.97
CA SER A 74 14.12 16.83 11.98
C SER A 74 15.38 16.04 11.63
N LEU A 75 15.73 15.92 10.33
CA LEU A 75 16.92 15.17 9.91
C LEU A 75 18.21 15.70 10.53
N TRP A 76 18.30 17.03 10.62
CA TRP A 76 19.51 17.75 10.98
C TRP A 76 19.42 18.44 12.34
N ASN A 77 18.25 19.03 12.65
CA ASN A 77 18.11 19.93 13.78
C ASN A 77 17.72 19.19 15.08
N GLN A 78 18.36 19.60 16.17
CA GLN A 78 18.03 19.14 17.53
C GLN A 78 16.77 19.80 18.11
N SER A 79 15.97 20.51 17.30
CA SER A 79 14.81 21.29 17.76
C SER A 79 13.59 20.45 18.14
N THR A 80 13.63 19.14 17.86
CA THR A 80 12.71 18.18 18.45
C THR A 80 13.27 17.68 19.79
N ASN A 81 12.41 17.44 20.79
CA ASN A 81 12.81 16.95 22.13
C ASN A 81 13.60 15.62 22.10
N SER A 82 13.63 14.92 20.96
CA SER A 82 14.34 13.68 20.68
C SER A 82 15.75 13.86 20.12
N GLY A 83 16.18 15.07 19.77
CA GLY A 83 17.39 15.30 18.98
C GLY A 83 17.19 14.99 17.49
N PRO A 84 18.26 15.05 16.68
CA PRO A 84 18.18 14.92 15.24
C PRO A 84 18.01 13.47 14.82
N VAL A 85 17.27 13.26 13.74
CA VAL A 85 16.92 11.97 13.16
C VAL A 85 18.11 11.23 12.54
N LEU A 86 19.11 11.96 12.07
CA LEU A 86 20.36 11.40 11.58
C LEU A 86 21.42 11.51 12.67
N SER A 87 22.16 10.44 12.89
CA SER A 87 23.35 10.46 13.74
C SER A 87 24.40 11.43 13.20
N VAL A 88 25.28 11.91 14.09
CA VAL A 88 26.40 12.80 13.73
C VAL A 88 27.25 12.23 12.59
N ASN A 89 27.41 10.91 12.52
CA ASN A 89 28.17 10.24 11.46
C ASN A 89 27.45 10.24 10.11
N GLU A 90 26.13 10.02 10.09
CA GLU A 90 25.33 10.09 8.85
C GLU A 90 25.26 11.54 8.34
N GLN A 91 25.08 12.52 9.24
CA GLN A 91 25.12 13.94 8.89
C GLN A 91 26.48 14.37 8.34
N ALA A 92 27.58 13.96 8.99
CA ALA A 92 28.94 14.24 8.51
C ALA A 92 29.21 13.58 7.16
N TYR A 93 28.83 12.31 6.98
CA TYR A 93 28.97 11.61 5.70
C TYR A 93 28.18 12.31 4.59
N LEU A 94 26.95 12.75 4.87
CA LEU A 94 26.15 13.49 3.90
C LEU A 94 26.78 14.84 3.53
N LYS A 95 27.26 15.58 4.53
CA LYS A 95 27.91 16.87 4.32
C LYS A 95 29.22 16.76 3.55
N ASP A 96 30.09 15.84 3.95
CA ASP A 96 31.43 15.73 3.39
C ASP A 96 31.42 15.07 2.00
N LYS A 97 30.47 14.16 1.74
CA LYS A 97 30.40 13.44 0.46
C LYS A 97 29.51 14.11 -0.60
N PHE A 98 28.49 14.86 -0.19
CA PHE A 98 27.50 15.45 -1.10
C PHE A 98 27.36 16.97 -1.00
N ALA A 99 28.03 17.61 -0.03
CA ALA A 99 27.71 18.98 0.39
C ALA A 99 26.25 19.16 0.89
N LEU A 100 25.56 18.06 1.23
CA LEU A 100 24.20 18.11 1.77
C LEU A 100 24.25 18.40 3.27
N ASN A 101 23.52 19.44 3.68
CA ASN A 101 23.26 19.80 5.07
C ASN A 101 21.91 20.54 5.12
N TYR A 102 21.50 21.01 6.29
CA TYR A 102 20.24 21.76 6.44
C TYR A 102 20.16 22.97 5.48
N ASP A 103 21.19 23.82 5.45
CA ASP A 103 21.26 25.00 4.58
C ASP A 103 21.39 24.63 3.09
N GLY A 104 21.86 23.42 2.79
CA GLY A 104 21.98 22.86 1.44
C GLY A 104 20.70 22.19 0.90
N MET A 105 19.62 22.15 1.68
CA MET A 105 18.33 21.56 1.27
C MET A 105 17.17 22.55 1.40
N GLN A 106 17.34 23.74 0.81
CA GLN A 106 16.32 24.81 0.78
C GLN A 106 15.14 24.53 -0.16
N LEU A 107 14.94 23.31 -0.63
CA LEU A 107 13.98 22.97 -1.70
C LEU A 107 12.55 23.31 -1.37
N LEU A 108 12.16 23.05 -0.11
CA LEU A 108 10.83 23.36 0.35
C LEU A 108 10.64 24.87 0.52
N THR A 109 11.69 25.58 0.96
CA THR A 109 11.74 27.05 0.98
C THR A 109 11.62 27.62 -0.44
N VAL A 110 12.38 27.09 -1.40
CA VAL A 110 12.32 27.50 -2.82
C VAL A 110 10.96 27.21 -3.44
N PHE A 111 10.34 26.06 -3.13
CA PHE A 111 8.96 25.76 -3.53
C PHE A 111 7.97 26.75 -2.90
N GLN A 112 8.03 26.97 -1.59
CA GLN A 112 7.15 27.90 -0.86
C GLN A 112 7.30 29.34 -1.37
N ASP A 113 8.53 29.85 -1.47
CA ASP A 113 8.85 31.16 -2.02
C ASP A 113 8.34 31.27 -3.47
N TYR A 114 8.55 30.24 -4.29
CA TYR A 114 8.05 30.24 -5.67
C TYR A 114 6.54 30.37 -5.73
N ILE A 115 5.79 29.49 -5.06
CA ILE A 115 4.32 29.52 -5.13
C ILE A 115 3.74 30.81 -4.56
N GLN A 116 4.40 31.43 -3.56
CA GLN A 116 3.95 32.72 -3.00
C GLN A 116 4.27 33.90 -3.91
N THR A 117 5.38 33.88 -4.65
CA THR A 117 5.85 35.02 -5.46
C THR A 117 5.46 34.96 -6.93
N HIS A 118 5.16 33.78 -7.46
CA HIS A 118 4.81 33.58 -8.87
C HIS A 118 3.33 33.25 -9.01
N SER A 119 2.64 34.00 -9.86
CA SER A 119 1.27 33.71 -10.22
C SER A 119 1.19 32.79 -11.43
N CYS A 120 0.25 31.85 -11.39
CA CYS A 120 -0.03 30.96 -12.51
C CYS A 120 -0.90 31.69 -13.56
N GLN A 121 -0.55 31.55 -14.84
CA GLN A 121 -1.25 32.21 -15.94
C GLN A 121 -2.60 31.54 -16.23
N ALA A 122 -2.64 30.20 -16.21
CA ALA A 122 -3.89 29.44 -16.31
C ALA A 122 -4.88 29.76 -15.17
N CYS A 123 -4.38 30.32 -14.06
CA CYS A 123 -5.08 30.50 -12.80
C CYS A 123 -5.58 31.93 -12.57
N GLN A 124 -5.65 32.77 -13.60
CA GLN A 124 -6.07 34.17 -13.52
C GLN A 124 -5.26 35.03 -12.51
N GLY A 125 -3.98 34.70 -12.31
CA GLY A 125 -3.10 35.48 -11.44
C GLY A 125 -3.08 35.04 -9.97
N LYS A 126 -3.74 33.93 -9.59
CA LYS A 126 -3.67 33.37 -8.23
C LYS A 126 -2.24 32.97 -7.84
N THR A 127 -1.92 33.12 -6.55
CA THR A 127 -0.65 32.75 -5.91
C THR A 127 -0.89 31.79 -4.73
N GLY A 128 0.18 31.42 -4.03
CA GLY A 128 0.18 30.46 -2.93
C GLY A 128 -0.25 29.06 -3.38
N TYR A 129 -0.74 28.26 -2.42
CA TYR A 129 -1.21 26.90 -2.69
C TYR A 129 -2.40 26.85 -3.65
N GLU A 130 -3.24 27.89 -3.70
CA GLU A 130 -4.36 27.96 -4.64
C GLU A 130 -3.87 28.18 -6.09
N GLY A 131 -2.89 29.07 -6.29
CA GLY A 131 -2.21 29.24 -7.58
C GLY A 131 -1.47 27.98 -8.04
N PHE A 132 -0.77 27.31 -7.12
CA PHE A 132 -0.08 26.05 -7.40
C PHE A 132 -1.04 24.92 -7.80
N LEU A 133 -2.11 24.69 -7.03
CA LEU A 133 -3.09 23.63 -7.32
C LEU A 133 -3.77 23.83 -8.68
N ALA A 134 -4.11 25.08 -9.01
CA ALA A 134 -4.70 25.39 -10.30
C ALA A 134 -3.67 25.29 -11.45
N ALA A 135 -2.36 25.43 -11.19
CA ALA A 135 -1.31 25.21 -12.20
C ALA A 135 -1.10 23.72 -12.52
N ILE A 136 -1.20 22.84 -11.52
CA ILE A 136 -1.07 21.38 -11.71
C ILE A 136 -2.36 20.70 -12.19
N ASN A 137 -3.51 21.38 -12.18
CA ASN A 137 -4.79 20.85 -12.65
C ASN A 137 -4.64 20.26 -14.08
N PRO A 138 -5.03 18.99 -14.34
CA PRO A 138 -4.88 18.38 -15.67
C PRO A 138 -5.59 19.12 -16.82
N ALA A 139 -6.60 19.96 -16.54
CA ALA A 139 -7.32 20.71 -17.56
C ALA A 139 -7.71 22.13 -17.10
N PRO A 140 -6.97 23.19 -17.50
CA PRO A 140 -5.67 23.20 -18.18
C PRO A 140 -4.47 23.21 -17.22
N ARG A 141 -3.40 22.46 -17.55
CA ARG A 141 -2.11 22.46 -16.85
C ARG A 141 -1.20 23.59 -17.34
N ASP A 142 -0.61 24.34 -16.41
CA ASP A 142 0.32 25.44 -16.70
C ASP A 142 1.77 24.92 -16.76
N TYR A 143 2.15 24.32 -17.89
CA TYR A 143 3.48 23.73 -18.06
C TYR A 143 4.62 24.75 -17.97
N ASP A 144 4.41 26.03 -18.32
CA ASP A 144 5.44 27.05 -18.22
C ASP A 144 5.75 27.38 -16.75
N TYR A 145 4.70 27.52 -15.92
CA TYR A 145 4.82 27.65 -14.47
C TYR A 145 5.52 26.42 -13.86
N LEU A 146 5.11 25.21 -14.24
CA LEU A 146 5.67 23.98 -13.68
C LEU A 146 7.11 23.71 -14.14
N ALA A 147 7.45 24.01 -15.39
CA ALA A 147 8.81 23.89 -15.91
C ALA A 147 9.78 24.85 -15.21
N TYR A 148 9.35 26.07 -14.94
CA TYR A 148 10.16 27.04 -14.20
C TYR A 148 10.26 26.67 -12.71
N LEU A 149 9.18 26.22 -12.07
CA LEU A 149 9.22 25.69 -10.69
C LEU A 149 10.20 24.52 -10.58
N TYR A 150 10.10 23.55 -11.50
CA TYR A 150 11.00 22.40 -11.59
C TYR A 150 12.47 22.86 -11.75
N ALA A 151 12.74 23.82 -12.65
CA ALA A 151 14.07 24.41 -12.79
C ALA A 151 14.56 25.18 -11.55
N LYS A 152 13.67 25.82 -10.77
CA LYS A 152 14.06 26.47 -9.51
C LYS A 152 14.42 25.47 -8.42
N ILE A 153 13.62 24.42 -8.26
CA ILE A 153 13.90 23.29 -7.37
C ILE A 153 15.26 22.67 -7.78
N ARG A 154 15.47 22.39 -9.07
CA ARG A 154 16.72 21.90 -9.67
C ARG A 154 17.96 22.72 -9.35
N ASP A 155 17.85 24.02 -9.54
CA ASP A 155 19.03 24.89 -9.50
C ASP A 155 19.41 25.21 -8.04
N SER A 156 18.49 25.04 -7.08
CA SER A 156 18.75 25.14 -5.63
C SER A 156 19.69 24.07 -5.05
N LEU A 157 19.97 23.02 -5.83
CA LEU A 157 20.71 21.84 -5.40
C LEU A 157 22.23 22.08 -5.38
N PRO A 158 22.98 21.61 -4.36
CA PRO A 158 24.43 21.72 -4.35
C PRO A 158 25.07 21.05 -5.58
N LEU A 159 25.95 21.77 -6.28
CA LEU A 159 26.67 21.24 -7.44
C LEU A 159 27.50 19.99 -7.10
N GLY A 160 28.03 19.91 -5.88
CA GLY A 160 28.77 18.74 -5.38
C GLY A 160 27.92 17.47 -5.32
N PHE A 161 26.64 17.57 -4.93
CA PHE A 161 25.74 16.42 -4.92
C PHE A 161 25.45 15.92 -6.32
N LYS A 162 25.05 16.84 -7.22
CA LYS A 162 24.75 16.55 -8.63
C LYS A 162 25.92 15.82 -9.30
N THR A 163 27.13 16.34 -9.10
CA THR A 163 28.36 15.75 -9.63
C THR A 163 28.62 14.34 -9.09
N GLU A 164 28.44 14.10 -7.78
CA GLU A 164 28.69 12.80 -7.15
C GLU A 164 27.73 11.70 -7.63
N LEU A 165 26.44 12.02 -7.80
CA LEU A 165 25.43 11.08 -8.29
C LEU A 165 25.74 10.56 -9.70
N GLU A 166 25.98 11.48 -10.63
CA GLU A 166 26.23 11.13 -12.02
C GLU A 166 27.64 10.58 -12.21
N SER A 167 28.66 11.35 -11.80
CA SER A 167 30.06 11.00 -12.10
C SER A 167 30.58 9.85 -11.23
N THR A 168 30.32 9.87 -9.92
CA THR A 168 30.80 8.79 -9.03
C THR A 168 29.87 7.59 -9.11
N TRP A 169 28.55 7.79 -9.00
CA TRP A 169 27.60 6.66 -8.87
C TRP A 169 26.96 6.19 -10.18
N GLY A 170 27.08 6.95 -11.27
CA GLY A 170 26.51 6.57 -12.57
C GLY A 170 24.99 6.56 -12.58
N PHE A 171 24.35 7.39 -11.75
CA PHE A 171 22.89 7.51 -11.67
C PHE A 171 22.48 8.74 -12.49
N SER A 172 21.78 8.53 -13.60
CA SER A 172 21.44 9.60 -14.56
C SER A 172 20.13 10.32 -14.23
N GLU A 173 19.94 11.55 -14.73
CA GLU A 173 18.78 12.41 -14.44
C GLU A 173 17.43 11.70 -14.70
N SER A 174 17.35 10.92 -15.78
CA SER A 174 16.17 10.14 -16.17
C SER A 174 15.89 8.97 -15.23
N GLU A 175 16.91 8.19 -14.84
CA GLU A 175 16.77 7.07 -13.90
C GLU A 175 16.38 7.55 -12.50
N GLN A 176 16.85 8.75 -12.15
CA GLN A 176 16.52 9.43 -10.92
C GLN A 176 15.05 9.90 -10.90
N LEU A 177 14.55 10.42 -12.03
CA LEU A 177 13.14 10.78 -12.20
C LEU A 177 12.24 9.54 -12.20
N GLU A 178 12.64 8.48 -12.90
CA GLU A 178 11.94 7.20 -12.92
C GLU A 178 11.82 6.63 -11.50
N PHE A 179 12.92 6.58 -10.75
CA PHE A 179 12.91 6.12 -9.35
C PHE A 179 11.99 6.94 -8.46
N PHE A 180 11.98 8.27 -8.60
CA PHE A 180 11.04 9.15 -7.90
C PHE A 180 9.57 8.78 -8.24
N LEU A 181 9.26 8.59 -9.52
CA LEU A 181 7.91 8.21 -9.96
C LEU A 181 7.49 6.84 -9.39
N GLN A 182 8.42 5.89 -9.26
CA GLN A 182 8.17 4.59 -8.63
C GLN A 182 7.90 4.74 -7.14
N LEU A 183 8.72 5.49 -6.39
CA LEU A 183 8.48 5.76 -4.97
C LEU A 183 7.15 6.48 -4.71
N THR A 184 6.79 7.45 -5.56
CA THR A 184 5.51 8.16 -5.46
C THR A 184 4.31 7.37 -5.96
N SER A 185 4.52 6.26 -6.68
CA SER A 185 3.46 5.33 -7.05
C SER A 185 3.07 4.37 -5.92
N LEU A 186 3.93 4.20 -4.90
CA LEU A 186 3.76 3.23 -3.83
C LEU A 186 2.41 3.34 -3.14
N LYS A 187 1.76 2.18 -2.97
CA LYS A 187 0.47 2.02 -2.29
C LYS A 187 0.67 1.35 -0.94
N PHE A 188 0.08 1.92 0.11
CA PHE A 188 0.16 1.40 1.48
C PHE A 188 -1.19 1.49 2.18
N SER A 189 -1.45 0.58 3.13
CA SER A 189 -2.72 0.49 3.86
C SER A 189 -2.62 0.98 5.30
N THR A 190 -1.40 1.13 5.81
CA THR A 190 -1.08 1.69 7.12
C THR A 190 0.08 2.68 7.01
N LEU A 191 0.25 3.54 8.02
CA LEU A 191 1.47 4.32 8.22
C LEU A 191 2.44 3.59 9.17
N GLU A 192 2.51 2.26 9.09
CA GLU A 192 3.31 1.43 10.00
C GLU A 192 4.61 0.93 9.37
N PRO A 193 5.77 1.11 10.04
CA PRO A 193 7.09 0.71 9.56
C PRO A 193 7.22 -0.67 8.89
N ALA A 194 6.47 -1.66 9.39
CA ALA A 194 6.57 -3.06 8.96
C ALA A 194 5.95 -3.34 7.58
N GLU A 195 4.87 -2.65 7.21
CA GLU A 195 4.28 -2.75 5.86
C GLU A 195 5.09 -1.94 4.84
N LEU A 196 5.66 -0.86 5.35
CA LEU A 196 6.23 0.25 4.61
C LEU A 196 7.64 -0.04 4.07
N TRP A 197 8.51 -0.64 4.88
CA TRP A 197 9.90 -0.92 4.49
C TRP A 197 10.07 -1.88 3.31
N PRO A 198 9.44 -3.06 3.28
CA PRO A 198 9.64 -4.01 2.18
C PRO A 198 9.26 -3.40 0.82
N LYS A 199 8.33 -2.44 0.80
CA LYS A 199 7.89 -1.73 -0.39
C LYS A 199 8.94 -0.73 -0.89
N ILE A 200 9.55 0.09 -0.01
CA ILE A 200 10.70 0.91 -0.44
C ILE A 200 11.86 0.01 -0.84
N GLU A 201 12.24 -0.94 0.01
CA GLU A 201 13.45 -1.73 -0.19
C GLU A 201 13.41 -2.44 -1.55
N ASN A 202 12.26 -2.98 -1.94
CA ASN A 202 12.05 -3.53 -3.29
C ASN A 202 12.28 -2.48 -4.39
N VAL A 203 11.76 -1.25 -4.28
CA VAL A 203 12.02 -0.18 -5.27
C VAL A 203 13.50 0.21 -5.30
N CYS A 204 14.17 0.33 -4.15
CA CYS A 204 15.62 0.57 -4.07
C CYS A 204 16.43 -0.56 -4.72
N GLN A 205 16.08 -1.82 -4.48
CA GLN A 205 16.74 -2.97 -5.10
C GLN A 205 16.47 -3.03 -6.61
N GLN A 206 15.25 -2.74 -7.06
CA GLN A 206 14.87 -2.77 -8.47
C GLN A 206 15.53 -1.68 -9.31
N TYR A 207 15.78 -0.50 -8.75
CA TYR A 207 16.24 0.67 -9.51
C TYR A 207 17.63 1.15 -9.06
N LEU A 208 17.88 1.42 -7.78
CA LEU A 208 19.19 1.92 -7.35
C LEU A 208 20.28 0.87 -7.60
N HIS A 209 20.06 -0.39 -7.21
CA HIS A 209 21.07 -1.44 -7.41
C HIS A 209 21.22 -1.92 -8.86
N SER A 210 20.21 -1.70 -9.72
CA SER A 210 20.24 -2.15 -11.12
C SER A 210 20.74 -1.07 -12.09
N LYS A 211 20.53 0.22 -11.75
CA LYS A 211 20.88 1.37 -12.58
C LYS A 211 22.12 2.12 -12.10
N SER A 212 22.47 2.06 -10.82
CA SER A 212 23.55 2.84 -10.23
C SER A 212 24.55 1.99 -9.45
N LYS A 213 25.66 2.60 -9.04
CA LYS A 213 26.65 2.02 -8.12
C LYS A 213 26.28 2.21 -6.64
N ILE A 214 25.08 2.71 -6.34
CA ILE A 214 24.58 2.88 -4.97
C ILE A 214 24.32 1.51 -4.38
N SER A 215 25.07 1.14 -3.35
CA SER A 215 24.89 -0.13 -2.64
C SER A 215 24.02 0.05 -1.39
N SER A 216 23.43 -1.04 -0.85
CA SER A 216 22.78 -1.03 0.47
C SER A 216 23.70 -0.49 1.58
N ALA A 217 25.02 -0.72 1.47
CA ALA A 217 25.99 -0.18 2.42
C ALA A 217 26.20 1.34 2.28
N THR A 218 26.05 1.88 1.06
CA THR A 218 26.02 3.33 0.79
C THR A 218 24.74 3.94 1.38
N LEU A 219 23.60 3.30 1.13
CA LEU A 219 22.29 3.66 1.68
C LEU A 219 22.33 3.73 3.22
N ILE A 220 22.84 2.69 3.88
CA ILE A 220 23.00 2.66 5.34
C ILE A 220 23.86 3.84 5.85
N LYS A 221 24.94 4.22 5.14
CA LYS A 221 25.80 5.36 5.55
C LYS A 221 25.15 6.73 5.45
N ILE A 222 24.16 6.90 4.57
CA ILE A 222 23.38 8.14 4.44
C ILE A 222 22.12 8.15 5.31
N GLY A 223 21.96 7.16 6.19
CA GLY A 223 20.77 7.04 7.04
C GLY A 223 19.52 6.51 6.36
N PHE A 224 19.65 5.92 5.16
CA PHE A 224 18.71 4.89 4.67
C PHE A 224 18.98 3.61 5.47
N THR A 225 18.79 3.70 6.78
CA THR A 225 18.77 2.57 7.70
C THR A 225 17.33 2.39 8.08
N PRO A 226 16.86 1.15 8.17
CA PRO A 226 15.48 0.92 8.53
C PRO A 226 15.25 1.69 9.87
N GLU A 227 16.20 1.56 10.83
CA GLU A 227 16.35 2.30 12.10
C GLU A 227 15.64 3.62 12.11
N ASN A 228 16.10 4.45 11.19
CA ASN A 228 15.89 5.83 11.29
C ASN A 228 14.36 6.04 11.15
N LEU A 229 13.65 5.48 10.16
CA LEU A 229 12.22 5.77 9.92
C LEU A 229 11.35 5.95 11.13
N THR A 230 11.41 4.96 12.01
CA THR A 230 10.37 4.79 13.02
C THR A 230 10.34 6.02 13.91
N GLU A 231 11.48 6.70 14.05
CA GLU A 231 11.58 8.03 14.64
C GLU A 231 10.81 9.10 13.85
N ILE A 232 10.91 9.19 12.50
CA ILE A 232 10.07 10.11 11.71
C ILE A 232 8.59 9.78 11.83
N ILE A 233 8.20 8.52 11.67
CA ILE A 233 6.78 8.17 11.79
C ILE A 233 6.29 8.54 13.20
N ASN A 234 7.14 8.47 14.21
CA ASN A 234 6.84 8.90 15.58
C ASN A 234 7.01 10.41 15.85
N LEU A 235 7.46 11.23 14.89
CA LEU A 235 7.31 12.69 14.93
C LEU A 235 5.85 13.10 14.76
N PHE A 236 5.02 12.24 14.15
CA PHE A 236 3.60 12.48 13.97
C PHE A 236 2.82 11.90 15.15
N SER A 237 2.08 12.77 15.82
CA SER A 237 1.07 12.35 16.79
C SER A 237 -0.01 11.48 16.11
N PRO A 238 -0.77 10.66 16.86
CA PRO A 238 -1.83 9.84 16.29
C PRO A 238 -2.85 10.63 15.44
N ALA A 239 -3.18 11.86 15.85
CA ALA A 239 -4.07 12.74 15.11
C ALA A 239 -3.47 13.22 13.77
N GLU A 240 -2.17 13.53 13.75
CA GLU A 240 -1.47 13.92 12.51
C GLU A 240 -1.27 12.73 11.58
N LYS A 241 -1.03 11.51 12.10
CA LYS A 241 -1.01 10.28 11.30
C LYS A 241 -2.35 10.06 10.59
N VAL A 242 -3.49 10.30 11.26
CA VAL A 242 -4.82 10.23 10.64
C VAL A 242 -5.00 11.28 9.55
N LYS A 243 -4.63 12.55 9.82
CA LYS A 243 -4.68 13.64 8.81
C LYS A 243 -3.83 13.33 7.57
N LEU A 244 -2.57 12.95 7.79
CA LEU A 244 -1.63 12.56 6.75
C LEU A 244 -2.14 11.35 5.95
N GLY A 245 -2.73 10.35 6.61
CA GLY A 245 -3.41 9.23 5.94
C GLY A 245 -4.56 9.68 5.04
N ASN A 246 -5.37 10.66 5.47
CA ASN A 246 -6.45 11.22 4.65
C ASN A 246 -5.94 12.00 3.43
N ILE A 247 -4.88 12.80 3.58
CA ILE A 247 -4.20 13.50 2.48
C ILE A 247 -3.67 12.46 1.47
N LEU A 248 -2.92 11.47 1.95
CA LEU A 248 -2.36 10.40 1.12
C LEU A 248 -3.46 9.52 0.48
N LYS A 249 -4.67 9.46 1.07
CA LYS A 249 -5.84 8.79 0.47
C LYS A 249 -6.38 9.56 -0.72
N LYS A 250 -6.51 10.89 -0.62
CA LYS A 250 -6.88 11.77 -1.74
C LYS A 250 -5.88 11.71 -2.90
N MET A 251 -4.60 11.61 -2.57
CA MET A 251 -3.52 11.39 -3.55
C MET A 251 -3.52 9.96 -4.14
N GLY A 252 -4.38 9.07 -3.65
CA GLY A 252 -4.46 7.68 -4.10
C GLY A 252 -3.24 6.83 -3.70
N ASN A 253 -2.45 7.25 -2.70
CA ASN A 253 -1.33 6.48 -2.15
C ASN A 253 -1.77 5.61 -0.97
N PHE A 254 -2.68 6.12 -0.12
CA PHE A 254 -3.20 5.40 1.03
C PHE A 254 -4.50 4.64 0.71
N HIS A 255 -4.43 3.32 0.78
CA HIS A 255 -5.57 2.41 0.61
C HIS A 255 -5.80 1.66 1.92
N PRO A 256 -6.50 2.25 2.91
CA PRO A 256 -6.72 1.61 4.20
C PRO A 256 -7.33 0.21 4.02
N PRO A 257 -7.02 -0.75 4.91
CA PRO A 257 -7.49 -2.11 4.75
C PRO A 257 -9.01 -2.15 4.87
N ALA A 258 -9.65 -2.85 3.94
CA ALA A 258 -11.04 -3.24 4.07
C ALA A 258 -11.16 -4.44 5.04
N THR A 259 -12.36 -4.58 5.61
CA THR A 259 -12.76 -5.73 6.42
C THR A 259 -14.04 -6.29 5.85
N ILE A 260 -14.09 -7.60 5.57
CA ILE A 260 -15.35 -8.29 5.26
C ILE A 260 -15.86 -8.98 6.52
N ASN A 261 -17.09 -8.69 6.92
CA ASN A 261 -17.83 -9.36 7.98
C ASN A 261 -19.02 -10.11 7.37
N GLY A 262 -19.44 -11.18 8.02
CA GLY A 262 -20.65 -11.90 7.60
C GLY A 262 -21.04 -13.02 8.55
N LEU A 263 -22.14 -13.68 8.18
CA LEU A 263 -22.73 -14.81 8.89
C LEU A 263 -22.89 -15.97 7.90
N VAL A 264 -22.51 -17.18 8.33
CA VAL A 264 -22.82 -18.42 7.60
C VAL A 264 -23.66 -19.32 8.50
N TYR A 265 -24.82 -19.70 8.02
CA TYR A 265 -25.69 -20.67 8.68
C TYR A 265 -25.54 -22.04 8.03
N LEU A 266 -25.63 -23.07 8.86
CA LEU A 266 -25.71 -24.47 8.42
C LEU A 266 -27.16 -24.92 8.58
N GLU A 267 -27.79 -25.31 7.48
CA GLU A 267 -29.17 -25.80 7.50
C GLU A 267 -29.34 -26.99 8.48
N GLU A 268 -30.47 -27.01 9.19
CA GLU A 268 -30.82 -27.97 10.25
C GLU A 268 -29.82 -28.11 11.42
N SER A 269 -28.82 -27.23 11.54
CA SER A 269 -27.89 -27.17 12.68
C SER A 269 -28.21 -26.02 13.64
N SER A 270 -27.84 -26.17 14.92
CA SER A 270 -27.82 -25.07 15.91
C SER A 270 -26.40 -24.55 16.23
N ASP A 271 -25.38 -25.26 15.76
CA ASP A 271 -23.97 -24.85 15.80
C ASP A 271 -23.55 -24.56 14.36
N HIS A 272 -23.02 -23.36 14.13
CA HIS A 272 -22.60 -22.88 12.83
C HIS A 272 -21.09 -22.64 12.75
N SER A 273 -20.32 -23.08 13.76
CA SER A 273 -18.87 -22.96 13.80
C SER A 273 -18.16 -23.87 12.78
N GLY A 274 -16.87 -23.60 12.55
CA GLY A 274 -16.00 -24.49 11.77
C GLY A 274 -16.22 -24.47 10.26
N THR A 275 -17.14 -23.64 9.74
CA THR A 275 -17.27 -23.42 8.30
C THR A 275 -16.07 -22.63 7.80
N GLN A 276 -15.33 -23.21 6.84
CA GLN A 276 -14.19 -22.55 6.24
C GLN A 276 -14.68 -21.47 5.27
N VAL A 277 -14.22 -20.23 5.47
CA VAL A 277 -14.40 -19.12 4.54
C VAL A 277 -13.05 -18.84 3.88
N LYS A 278 -12.89 -19.33 2.65
CA LYS A 278 -11.70 -19.14 1.83
C LYS A 278 -11.88 -17.92 0.93
N VAL A 279 -10.96 -16.97 1.03
CA VAL A 279 -10.96 -15.71 0.27
C VAL A 279 -9.86 -15.76 -0.78
N SER A 280 -10.22 -15.57 -2.06
CA SER A 280 -9.26 -15.59 -3.18
C SER A 280 -9.40 -14.34 -4.05
N GLN A 281 -8.29 -13.89 -4.64
CA GLN A 281 -8.26 -12.81 -5.63
C GLN A 281 -7.57 -13.36 -6.89
N GLY A 282 -8.34 -13.56 -7.96
CA GLY A 282 -7.92 -14.45 -9.04
C GLY A 282 -7.68 -15.87 -8.52
N GLU A 283 -6.57 -16.48 -8.90
CA GLU A 283 -6.16 -17.82 -8.43
C GLU A 283 -5.47 -17.80 -7.05
N SER A 284 -5.05 -16.62 -6.58
CA SER A 284 -4.30 -16.47 -5.32
C SER A 284 -5.23 -16.50 -4.10
N VAL A 285 -4.92 -17.36 -3.13
CA VAL A 285 -5.59 -17.38 -1.82
C VAL A 285 -5.04 -16.25 -0.95
N VAL A 286 -5.92 -15.36 -0.49
CA VAL A 286 -5.56 -14.16 0.29
C VAL A 286 -5.78 -14.39 1.78
N SER A 287 -6.84 -15.10 2.16
CA SER A 287 -7.12 -15.43 3.56
C SER A 287 -7.97 -16.71 3.68
N VAL A 288 -7.88 -17.36 4.84
CA VAL A 288 -8.75 -18.47 5.23
C VAL A 288 -9.11 -18.26 6.70
N VAL A 289 -10.40 -18.10 6.98
CA VAL A 289 -10.94 -18.00 8.35
C VAL A 289 -12.00 -19.08 8.57
N TYR A 290 -12.40 -19.27 9.83
CA TYR A 290 -13.45 -20.20 10.22
C TYR A 290 -14.53 -19.46 11.01
N THR A 291 -15.78 -19.87 10.85
CA THR A 291 -16.90 -19.33 11.62
C THR A 291 -16.84 -19.76 13.09
N VAL A 292 -17.36 -18.91 13.97
CA VAL A 292 -17.64 -19.24 15.38
C VAL A 292 -19.05 -19.82 15.53
N TYR A 293 -19.46 -20.17 16.77
CA TYR A 293 -20.70 -20.89 17.08
C TYR A 293 -21.96 -20.27 16.45
N GLU A 294 -22.08 -18.94 16.48
CA GLU A 294 -23.20 -18.18 15.91
C GLU A 294 -23.12 -18.02 14.38
N GLY A 295 -22.08 -18.56 13.74
CA GLY A 295 -21.87 -18.52 12.30
C GLY A 295 -21.09 -17.30 11.81
N SER A 296 -20.68 -16.39 12.70
CA SER A 296 -20.00 -15.15 12.29
C SER A 296 -18.54 -15.37 11.90
N PHE A 297 -18.06 -14.54 10.97
CA PHE A 297 -16.66 -14.46 10.56
C PHE A 297 -16.27 -13.00 10.28
N SER A 298 -14.96 -12.72 10.36
CA SER A 298 -14.38 -11.43 9.97
C SER A 298 -13.04 -11.65 9.27
N ILE A 299 -12.83 -10.93 8.16
CA ILE A 299 -11.61 -10.96 7.35
C ILE A 299 -11.09 -9.51 7.25
N PRO A 300 -10.26 -9.06 8.20
CA PRO A 300 -9.60 -7.76 8.14
C PRO A 300 -8.39 -7.80 7.19
N GLY A 301 -7.88 -6.62 6.83
CA GLY A 301 -6.58 -6.50 6.14
C GLY A 301 -6.63 -6.62 4.61
N LEU A 302 -7.82 -6.61 4.01
CA LEU A 302 -7.99 -6.74 2.57
C LEU A 302 -7.64 -5.44 1.84
N THR A 303 -7.02 -5.51 0.68
CA THR A 303 -6.88 -4.37 -0.23
C THR A 303 -8.21 -4.11 -0.95
N ALA A 304 -8.39 -2.91 -1.51
CA ALA A 304 -9.54 -2.64 -2.37
C ALA A 304 -9.54 -3.54 -3.62
N GLY A 305 -10.72 -3.98 -4.04
CA GLY A 305 -10.91 -4.80 -5.24
C GLY A 305 -11.98 -5.88 -5.08
N THR A 306 -12.06 -6.76 -6.08
CA THR A 306 -12.99 -7.88 -6.11
C THR A 306 -12.33 -9.16 -5.59
N TYR A 307 -13.02 -9.85 -4.70
CA TYR A 307 -12.65 -11.15 -4.13
C TYR A 307 -13.72 -12.19 -4.46
N ASN A 308 -13.31 -13.46 -4.45
CA ASN A 308 -14.23 -14.59 -4.47
C ASN A 308 -14.17 -15.31 -3.11
N LEU A 309 -15.30 -15.35 -2.41
CA LEU A 309 -15.45 -16.07 -1.14
C LEU A 309 -16.04 -17.45 -1.44
N VAL A 310 -15.38 -18.49 -0.95
CA VAL A 310 -15.86 -19.88 -1.00
C VAL A 310 -16.11 -20.36 0.42
N TYR A 311 -17.34 -20.78 0.68
CA TYR A 311 -17.81 -21.28 1.96
C TYR A 311 -17.89 -22.80 1.89
N ARG A 312 -17.16 -23.53 2.75
CA ARG A 312 -17.14 -25.00 2.77
C ARG A 312 -17.26 -25.53 4.19
N HIS A 313 -18.21 -26.44 4.39
CA HIS A 313 -18.38 -27.21 5.62
C HIS A 313 -18.60 -28.68 5.23
N PRO A 314 -17.88 -29.67 5.81
CA PRO A 314 -18.01 -31.08 5.40
C PRO A 314 -19.45 -31.60 5.52
N GLY A 315 -20.05 -32.03 4.40
CA GLY A 315 -21.43 -32.53 4.33
C GLY A 315 -22.49 -31.49 3.94
N TRP A 316 -22.11 -30.23 3.78
CA TRP A 316 -22.97 -29.18 3.23
C TRP A 316 -22.44 -28.70 1.89
N LYS A 317 -23.36 -28.44 0.95
CA LYS A 317 -23.03 -27.94 -0.38
C LYS A 317 -22.30 -26.62 -0.28
N LYS A 318 -21.11 -26.55 -0.89
CA LYS A 318 -20.29 -25.34 -0.92
C LYS A 318 -21.02 -24.17 -1.59
N ALA A 319 -20.94 -22.99 -0.99
CA ALA A 319 -21.41 -21.74 -1.60
C ALA A 319 -20.25 -20.90 -2.11
N THR A 320 -20.51 -20.01 -3.07
CA THR A 320 -19.50 -19.11 -3.64
C THR A 320 -20.12 -17.76 -3.93
N GLN A 321 -19.45 -16.67 -3.50
CA GLN A 321 -19.96 -15.31 -3.64
C GLN A 321 -18.82 -14.35 -4.06
N PRO A 322 -18.96 -13.62 -5.18
CA PRO A 322 -18.08 -12.50 -5.49
C PRO A 322 -18.42 -11.33 -4.57
N VAL A 323 -17.40 -10.66 -4.03
CA VAL A 323 -17.53 -9.51 -3.15
C VAL A 323 -16.56 -8.42 -3.60
N GLU A 324 -17.07 -7.22 -3.86
CA GLU A 324 -16.25 -6.03 -4.09
C GLU A 324 -16.16 -5.19 -2.82
N VAL A 325 -14.93 -4.80 -2.46
CA VAL A 325 -14.66 -3.91 -1.32
C VAL A 325 -13.85 -2.69 -1.74
N ALA A 326 -14.24 -1.53 -1.23
CA ALA A 326 -13.51 -0.27 -1.37
C ALA A 326 -12.45 -0.09 -0.26
N ALA A 327 -11.49 0.81 -0.48
CA ALA A 327 -10.41 1.03 0.48
C ALA A 327 -10.91 1.62 1.83
N GLY A 328 -10.75 0.84 2.90
CA GLY A 328 -11.22 1.14 4.25
C GLY A 328 -12.70 0.83 4.47
N GLU A 329 -13.36 0.09 3.56
CA GLU A 329 -14.74 -0.33 3.75
C GLU A 329 -14.84 -1.45 4.82
N ILE A 330 -15.78 -1.30 5.75
CA ILE A 330 -16.27 -2.43 6.56
C ILE A 330 -17.50 -2.96 5.81
N LYS A 331 -17.33 -4.11 5.16
CA LYS A 331 -18.35 -4.76 4.33
C LYS A 331 -19.13 -5.76 5.16
N GLU A 332 -20.37 -5.42 5.50
CA GLU A 332 -21.32 -6.39 6.04
C GLU A 332 -21.98 -7.16 4.90
N LEU A 333 -21.80 -8.48 4.86
CA LEU A 333 -22.45 -9.35 3.88
C LEU A 333 -23.81 -9.84 4.38
N PRO A 334 -24.79 -10.07 3.46
CA PRO A 334 -26.00 -10.81 3.81
C PRO A 334 -25.63 -12.23 4.29
N PRO A 335 -26.39 -12.82 5.24
CA PRO A 335 -26.12 -14.19 5.69
C PRO A 335 -26.19 -15.21 4.55
N VAL A 336 -25.26 -16.16 4.56
CA VAL A 336 -25.20 -17.29 3.63
C VAL A 336 -25.66 -18.56 4.34
N THR A 337 -26.69 -19.23 3.86
CA THR A 337 -27.07 -20.56 4.38
C THR A 337 -26.49 -21.64 3.48
N LEU A 338 -25.68 -22.54 4.02
CA LEU A 338 -25.27 -23.76 3.33
C LEU A 338 -26.35 -24.82 3.46
N VAL A 339 -26.62 -25.52 2.35
CA VAL A 339 -27.65 -26.55 2.24
C VAL A 339 -27.04 -27.91 2.59
N LEU A 340 -27.70 -28.69 3.45
CA LEU A 340 -27.22 -30.00 3.88
C LEU A 340 -27.33 -31.04 2.74
N GLY A 341 -26.28 -31.83 2.47
CA GLY A 341 -26.42 -33.05 1.66
C GLY A 341 -25.31 -33.37 0.65
N ASP A 342 -24.31 -32.50 0.46
CA ASP A 342 -23.13 -32.75 -0.40
C ASP A 342 -22.11 -33.55 0.44
N LEU A 343 -22.36 -34.86 0.54
CA LEU A 343 -21.68 -35.78 1.46
C LEU A 343 -20.49 -36.49 0.80
N ASN A 344 -20.47 -36.55 -0.52
CA ASN A 344 -19.33 -37.04 -1.29
C ASN A 344 -18.33 -35.93 -1.72
N ASP A 345 -18.65 -34.64 -1.46
CA ASP A 345 -17.88 -33.43 -1.82
C ASP A 345 -17.73 -33.22 -3.35
N ASP A 346 -18.63 -33.78 -4.17
CA ASP A 346 -18.67 -33.58 -5.62
C ASP A 346 -19.23 -32.19 -6.02
N GLY A 347 -19.98 -31.53 -5.13
CA GLY A 347 -20.56 -30.20 -5.35
C GLY A 347 -22.05 -30.18 -5.70
N TYR A 348 -22.71 -31.34 -5.81
CA TYR A 348 -24.12 -31.46 -6.18
C TYR A 348 -24.86 -32.38 -5.22
N ILE A 349 -25.93 -31.91 -4.58
CA ILE A 349 -26.76 -32.78 -3.73
C ILE A 349 -27.61 -33.68 -4.62
N ASN A 350 -27.24 -34.95 -4.73
CA ASN A 350 -27.80 -35.87 -5.72
C ASN A 350 -27.95 -37.32 -5.21
N VAL A 351 -28.27 -38.25 -6.11
CA VAL A 351 -28.46 -39.67 -5.76
C VAL A 351 -27.15 -40.32 -5.30
N ALA A 352 -25.99 -39.82 -5.73
CA ALA A 352 -24.69 -40.28 -5.27
C ALA A 352 -24.51 -40.09 -3.75
N ASP A 353 -24.98 -38.98 -3.18
CA ASP A 353 -24.94 -38.74 -1.73
C ASP A 353 -25.84 -39.71 -0.96
N LEU A 354 -27.04 -39.98 -1.47
CA LEU A 354 -27.91 -41.01 -0.87
C LEU A 354 -27.27 -42.39 -0.91
N LEU A 355 -26.64 -42.77 -2.02
CA LEU A 355 -25.93 -44.04 -2.13
C LEU A 355 -24.72 -44.08 -1.19
N TRP A 356 -24.03 -42.96 -1.00
CA TRP A 356 -22.92 -42.82 -0.06
C TRP A 356 -23.38 -43.02 1.39
N VAL A 357 -24.50 -42.40 1.81
CA VAL A 357 -25.12 -42.63 3.14
C VAL A 357 -25.59 -44.06 3.29
N ALA A 358 -26.21 -44.65 2.26
CA ALA A 358 -26.74 -46.00 2.32
C ALA A 358 -25.66 -47.06 2.62
N ASP A 359 -24.44 -46.87 2.09
CA ASP A 359 -23.26 -47.69 2.40
C ASP A 359 -22.78 -47.57 3.87
N LYS A 360 -23.18 -46.51 4.58
CA LYS A 360 -22.81 -46.27 6.00
C LYS A 360 -23.89 -46.68 7.01
N ILE A 361 -25.07 -47.12 6.57
CA ILE A 361 -26.18 -47.46 7.46
C ILE A 361 -25.78 -48.53 8.48
N GLY A 362 -26.15 -48.29 9.74
CA GLY A 362 -25.86 -49.17 10.87
C GLY A 362 -24.50 -48.94 11.54
N LEU A 363 -23.64 -48.07 10.97
CA LEU A 363 -22.46 -47.57 11.68
C LEU A 363 -22.86 -46.61 12.82
N ARG A 364 -22.13 -46.69 13.93
CA ARG A 364 -22.32 -45.89 15.15
C ARG A 364 -20.97 -45.69 15.88
N PRO A 365 -20.87 -44.75 16.85
CA PRO A 365 -19.66 -44.54 17.62
C PRO A 365 -19.04 -45.82 18.19
N GLY A 366 -17.71 -45.94 18.08
CA GLY A 366 -16.95 -47.11 18.53
C GLY A 366 -16.78 -48.23 17.48
N MET A 367 -17.44 -48.16 16.32
CA MET A 367 -17.18 -49.07 15.21
C MET A 367 -15.99 -48.61 14.36
N ALA A 368 -15.22 -49.53 13.80
CA ALA A 368 -13.98 -49.22 13.05
C ALA A 368 -14.20 -48.28 11.84
N GLY A 369 -15.37 -48.34 11.19
CA GLY A 369 -15.74 -47.43 10.08
C GLY A 369 -16.29 -46.07 10.52
N TRP A 370 -16.61 -45.87 11.80
CA TRP A 370 -17.27 -44.65 12.28
C TRP A 370 -16.53 -43.35 11.98
N PRO A 371 -15.20 -43.22 12.19
CA PRO A 371 -14.51 -41.93 11.99
C PRO A 371 -14.60 -41.37 10.56
N ALA A 372 -14.74 -42.23 9.55
CA ALA A 372 -14.94 -41.85 8.16
C ALA A 372 -16.42 -41.73 7.75
N ALA A 373 -17.33 -42.25 8.58
CA ALA A 373 -18.77 -42.28 8.33
C ALA A 373 -19.56 -41.25 9.14
N GLN A 374 -18.97 -40.61 10.16
CA GLN A 374 -19.66 -39.68 11.06
C GLN A 374 -20.39 -38.53 10.35
N ILE A 375 -19.94 -38.10 9.16
CA ILE A 375 -20.65 -37.08 8.36
C ILE A 375 -22.01 -37.58 7.80
N ALA A 376 -22.25 -38.89 7.76
CA ALA A 376 -23.54 -39.48 7.40
C ALA A 376 -24.57 -39.42 8.55
N ASP A 377 -24.14 -39.21 9.79
CA ASP A 377 -25.01 -38.94 10.95
C ASP A 377 -25.40 -37.46 10.93
N VAL A 378 -26.16 -37.08 9.90
CA VAL A 378 -26.51 -35.68 9.64
C VAL A 378 -27.51 -35.15 10.68
N ASN A 379 -28.24 -36.06 11.35
CA ASN A 379 -29.16 -35.71 12.42
C ASN A 379 -28.48 -35.61 13.81
N LYS A 380 -27.25 -36.15 13.96
CA LYS A 380 -26.41 -36.20 15.17
C LYS A 380 -26.99 -37.04 16.33
N ASP A 381 -27.79 -38.08 16.02
CA ASP A 381 -28.38 -39.02 17.00
C ASP A 381 -27.47 -40.23 17.32
N SER A 382 -26.30 -40.31 16.69
CA SER A 382 -25.31 -41.41 16.80
C SER A 382 -25.67 -42.73 16.10
N TYR A 383 -26.69 -42.76 15.25
CA TYR A 383 -27.08 -43.93 14.44
C TYR A 383 -27.32 -43.55 12.98
N ILE A 384 -26.40 -43.89 12.08
CA ILE A 384 -26.61 -43.64 10.64
C ILE A 384 -27.72 -44.57 10.14
N ASN A 385 -28.87 -44.00 9.76
CA ASN A 385 -30.07 -44.75 9.43
C ASN A 385 -30.93 -44.07 8.33
N VAL A 386 -32.16 -44.56 8.14
CA VAL A 386 -33.08 -44.04 7.10
C VAL A 386 -33.51 -42.58 7.35
N LEU A 387 -33.47 -42.10 8.61
CA LEU A 387 -33.77 -40.71 8.94
C LEU A 387 -32.72 -39.73 8.37
N ASP A 388 -31.46 -40.15 8.29
CA ASP A 388 -30.37 -39.37 7.67
C ASP A 388 -30.54 -39.30 6.15
N LEU A 389 -30.85 -40.43 5.51
CA LEU A 389 -31.24 -40.48 4.10
C LEU A 389 -32.40 -39.53 3.79
N ILE A 390 -33.43 -39.49 4.64
CA ILE A 390 -34.59 -38.62 4.46
C ILE A 390 -34.19 -37.14 4.56
N ARG A 391 -33.26 -36.77 5.45
CA ARG A 391 -32.77 -35.38 5.54
C ARG A 391 -32.03 -34.95 4.28
N VAL A 392 -31.08 -35.75 3.81
CA VAL A 392 -30.35 -35.48 2.55
C VAL A 392 -31.32 -35.44 1.36
N ALA A 393 -32.29 -36.34 1.31
CA ALA A 393 -33.27 -36.43 0.22
C ALA A 393 -34.15 -35.18 0.05
N LYS A 394 -34.35 -34.36 1.10
CA LYS A 394 -35.09 -33.09 1.00
C LYS A 394 -34.45 -32.11 0.02
N ASN A 395 -33.12 -32.17 -0.09
CA ASN A 395 -32.31 -31.15 -0.75
C ASN A 395 -31.78 -31.59 -2.13
N ILE A 396 -32.22 -32.75 -2.64
CA ILE A 396 -31.81 -33.26 -3.96
C ILE A 396 -32.15 -32.25 -5.06
N GLY A 397 -31.16 -31.92 -5.88
CA GLY A 397 -31.28 -30.96 -6.97
C GLY A 397 -31.16 -29.49 -6.56
N SER A 398 -30.90 -29.20 -5.28
CA SER A 398 -30.51 -27.86 -4.80
C SER A 398 -29.06 -27.52 -5.17
#